data_AF-A0A9D9QRB9-F1
#
_entry.id   AF-A0A9D9QRB9-F1
#
_cell.length_a   1.000
_cell.length_b   1.000
_cell.length_c   1.000
_cell.angle_alpha   90.00
_cell.angle_beta   90.00
_cell.angle_gamma   90.00
#
_symmetry.space_group_name_H-M   'P 1'
#
loop_
_entity.id
_entity.type
_entity.pdbx_description
1 polymer ?
#
loop_
_entity_poly.entity_id
_entity_poly.type
_entity_poly.pdbx_seq_one_letter_code
_entity_poly.pdbx_strand_id
1 'polypeptide(L)' 'MKCPSCAAAELVHETRDLSYTGKGEATVIPAATGDYCPACGEALLDMAEAQHVSAAMLAFD' A
#
# COMPACT_ATOMS: atom_id res chain seq x y z
N MET A 1 15.23 3.22 -2.70
CA MET A 1 15.30 4.68 -2.96
C MET A 1 14.71 5.45 -1.79
N LYS A 2 15.04 6.74 -1.60
CA LYS A 2 14.36 7.55 -0.57
C LYS A 2 12.87 7.68 -0.88
N CYS A 3 12.05 7.65 0.17
CA CYS A 3 10.61 7.83 0.04
C CYS A 3 10.28 9.19 -0.62
N PRO A 4 9.53 9.22 -1.72
CA PRO A 4 9.19 10.47 -2.39
C PRO A 4 8.18 11.33 -1.60
N SER A 5 7.43 10.71 -0.68
CA SER A 5 6.39 11.37 0.12
C SER A 5 6.98 12.16 1.30
N CYS A 6 7.91 11.57 2.06
CA CYS A 6 8.48 12.21 3.27
C CYS A 6 9.99 12.46 3.24
N ALA A 7 10.74 11.87 2.31
CA ALA A 7 12.20 11.92 2.21
C ALA A 7 13.01 11.44 3.45
N ALA A 8 12.33 10.93 4.50
CA ALA A 8 12.93 10.62 5.81
C ALA A 8 13.62 9.25 5.87
N ALA A 9 13.18 8.29 5.06
CA ALA A 9 13.72 6.93 5.05
C ALA A 9 13.83 6.37 3.63
N GLU A 10 14.68 5.36 3.48
CA GLU A 10 14.68 4.51 2.29
C GLU A 10 13.49 3.54 2.33
N LEU A 11 12.95 3.26 1.15
CA LEU A 11 11.89 2.28 0.98
C LEU A 11 12.44 0.87 1.14
N VAL A 12 11.63 0.00 1.73
CA VAL A 12 11.90 -1.43 1.92
C VAL A 12 10.94 -2.21 1.04
N HIS A 13 11.48 -3.08 0.19
CA HIS A 13 10.66 -3.99 -0.61
C HIS A 13 10.17 -5.16 0.26
N GLU A 14 8.87 -5.25 0.45
CA GLU A 14 8.23 -6.29 1.29
C GLU A 14 6.81 -6.60 0.81
N THR A 15 6.22 -7.65 1.37
CA THR A 15 4.81 -8.02 1.17
C THR A 15 4.10 -7.92 2.51
N ARG A 16 3.00 -7.15 2.56
CA ARG A 16 2.24 -6.94 3.80
C ARG A 16 0.77 -6.68 3.52
N ASP A 17 -0.04 -6.81 4.56
CA ASP A 17 -1.44 -6.45 4.52
C ASP A 17 -1.61 -4.92 4.57
N LEU A 18 -2.52 -4.38 3.74
CA LEU A 18 -2.84 -2.95 3.70
C LEU A 18 -4.20 -2.69 4.34
N SER A 19 -4.23 -1.78 5.30
CA SER A 19 -5.48 -1.26 5.84
C SER A 19 -6.09 -0.26 4.86
N TYR A 20 -7.31 -0.53 4.40
CA TYR A 20 -8.09 0.37 3.55
C TYR A 20 -9.34 0.82 4.31
N THR A 21 -9.68 2.10 4.25
CA THR A 21 -10.93 2.62 4.80
C THR A 21 -11.74 3.23 3.67
N GLY A 22 -12.82 2.56 3.30
CA GLY A 22 -13.78 2.97 2.28
C GLY A 22 -15.11 3.31 2.94
N LYS A 23 -15.74 4.44 2.58
CA LYS A 23 -17.07 4.86 3.07
C LYS A 23 -17.24 4.86 4.61
N GLY A 24 -16.15 4.97 5.38
CA GLY A 24 -16.16 4.95 6.84
C GLY A 24 -16.00 3.56 7.47
N GLU A 25 -15.92 2.52 6.65
CA GLU A 25 -15.66 1.13 7.06
C GLU A 25 -14.23 0.74 6.70
N ALA A 26 -13.58 -0.02 7.59
CA ALA A 26 -12.22 -0.48 7.40
C ALA A 26 -12.20 -1.93 6.93
N THR A 27 -11.31 -2.23 5.99
CA THR A 27 -10.99 -3.57 5.52
C THR A 27 -9.49 -3.75 5.38
N VAL A 28 -9.08 -4.99 5.13
CA VAL A 28 -7.69 -5.36 4.88
C VAL A 28 -7.57 -5.91 3.47
N ILE A 29 -6.63 -5.35 2.71
CA ILE A 29 -6.20 -5.87 1.42
C ILE A 29 -4.97 -6.75 1.69
N PRO A 30 -5.08 -8.08 1.56
CA PRO A 30 -4.03 -8.99 2.00
C PRO A 30 -2.85 -9.00 1.03
N ALA A 31 -1.67 -9.27 1.57
CA ALA A 31 -0.48 -9.67 0.79
C ALA A 31 -0.10 -8.73 -0.37
N ALA A 32 -0.14 -7.41 -0.15
CA ALA A 32 0.27 -6.44 -1.15
C ALA A 32 1.80 -6.27 -1.18
N THR A 33 2.41 -6.49 -2.34
CA THR A 33 3.87 -6.42 -2.53
C THR A 33 4.31 -5.07 -3.07
N GLY A 34 5.22 -4.39 -2.38
CA GLY A 34 5.69 -3.09 -2.83
C GLY A 34 6.87 -2.56 -2.04
N ASP A 35 7.24 -1.33 -2.38
CA ASP A 35 8.27 -0.57 -1.69
C ASP A 35 7.62 0.31 -0.62
N TYR A 36 7.85 -0.02 0.64
CA TYR A 36 7.18 0.59 1.77
C TYR A 36 8.11 1.51 2.56
N CYS A 37 7.59 2.68 2.94
CA CYS A 37 8.32 3.61 3.79
C CYS A 37 8.08 3.28 5.27
N PRO A 38 9.12 2.93 6.05
CA PRO A 38 8.97 2.66 7.48
C PRO A 38 8.72 3.93 8.31
N ALA A 39 8.98 5.12 7.76
CA ALA A 39 8.83 6.39 8.48
C ALA A 39 7.40 6.97 8.42
N CYS A 40 6.73 6.88 7.27
CA CYS A 40 5.41 7.48 7.08
C CYS A 40 4.33 6.50 6.59
N GLY A 41 4.68 5.25 6.28
CA GLY A 41 3.72 4.25 5.81
C GLY A 41 3.41 4.29 4.32
N GLU A 42 3.99 5.22 3.55
CA GLU A 42 3.85 5.30 2.08
C GLU A 42 4.14 3.94 1.41
N ALA A 43 3.38 3.62 0.37
CA ALA A 43 3.50 2.39 -0.39
C ALA A 43 3.65 2.71 -1.88
N LEU A 44 4.78 2.34 -2.47
CA LEU A 44 4.95 2.36 -3.93
C LEU A 44 4.71 0.96 -4.47
N LEU A 45 3.68 0.83 -5.28
CA LEU A 45 3.25 -0.42 -5.89
C LEU A 45 3.62 -0.40 -7.38
N ASP A 46 4.02 -1.54 -7.93
CA ASP A 46 4.09 -1.69 -9.38
C ASP A 46 2.69 -1.74 -9.99
N MET A 47 2.60 -1.78 -11.32
CA MET A 47 1.30 -1.77 -12.00
C MET A 47 0.44 -3.00 -11.69
N ALA A 48 1.05 -4.19 -11.54
CA ALA A 48 0.30 -5.41 -11.27
C ALA A 48 -0.26 -5.39 -9.84
N GLU A 49 0.53 -4.94 -8.88
CA GLU A 49 0.09 -4.80 -7.51
C GLU A 49 -0.95 -3.68 -7.36
N ALA A 50 -0.77 -2.55 -8.05
CA ALA A 50 -1.77 -1.48 -8.07
C ALA A 50 -3.12 -1.97 -8.61
N GLN A 51 -3.13 -2.84 -9.62
CA GLN A 51 -4.35 -3.47 -10.13
C GLN A 51 -5.00 -4.40 -9.10
N HIS A 52 -4.20 -5.23 -8.42
CA HIS A 52 -4.67 -6.11 -7.35
C HIS A 52 -5.32 -5.32 -6.21
N VAL A 53 -4.63 -4.30 -5.69
CA VAL A 53 -5.14 -3.43 -4.62
C VAL A 53 -6.40 -2.70 -5.07
N SER A 54 -6.42 -2.17 -6.30
CA SER A 54 -7.60 -1.47 -6.83
C SER A 54 -8.80 -2.41 -6.97
N ALA A 55 -8.60 -3.65 -7.40
CA ALA A 55 -9.66 -4.64 -7.49
C ALA A 55 -10.23 -5.00 -6.11
N ALA A 56 -9.36 -5.12 -5.09
CA ALA A 56 -9.79 -5.37 -3.71
C ALA A 56 -10.58 -4.18 -3.13
N MET A 57 -10.16 -2.94 -3.40
CA MET A 57 -10.90 -1.74 -3.02
C MET A 57 -12.28 -1.67 -3.70
N LEU A 58 -12.37 -2.00 -4.99
CA LEU A 58 -13.64 -1.99 -5.73
C LEU A 58 -14.60 -3.10 -5.27
N ALA A 59 -14.06 -4.22 -4.79
CA ALA A 59 -14.86 -5.29 -4.20
C ALA A 59 -15.35 -4.97 -2.77
N PHE A 60 -14.80 -3.93 -2.14
CA PHE A 60 -15.23 -3.44 -0.83
C PHE A 60 -16.31 -2.37 -1.01
N ASP A 61 -17.58 -2.80 -0.89
CA ASP A 61 -18.79 -1.98 -1.05
C ASP A 61 -19.05 -1.05 0.14
#